data_AF-A0A7K2BX25-F1
#
_entry.id   AF-A0A7K2BX25-F1
#
_cell.length_a   1.000
_cell.length_b   1.000
_cell.length_c   1.000
_cell.angle_alpha   90.00
_cell.angle_beta   90.00
_cell.angle_gamma   90.00
#
_symmetry.space_group_name_H-M   'P 1'
#
loop_
_entity.id
_entity.type
_entity.pdbx_description
1 polymer ?
#
loop_
_entity_poly.entity_id
_entity_poly.type
_entity_poly.pdbx_seq_one_letter_code
_entity_poly.pdbx_strand_id
1 'polypeptide(L)' 'MSEVRQYLVSSSGQMSLPAAARHRWDLDEGGPVDVVDLGFAVLTLPRGQGRRLLSDLVSRDKHAAFVRSLDGGLELATT' A
#
# COMPACT_ATOMS: atom_id res chain seq x y z
N MET A 1 20.59 4.35 6.47
CA MET A 1 20.19 5.76 6.34
C MET A 1 19.04 5.83 5.36
N SER A 2 17.92 6.42 5.76
CA SER A 2 16.78 6.64 4.87
C SER A 2 17.01 7.96 4.13
N GLU A 3 17.26 7.88 2.83
CA GLU A 3 17.43 9.04 1.96
C GLU A 3 16.12 9.27 1.20
N VAL A 4 15.61 10.51 1.21
CA VAL A 4 14.46 10.89 0.39
C VAL A 4 14.95 11.15 -1.03
N ARG A 5 14.50 10.35 -1.99
CA ARG A 5 14.80 10.53 -3.41
C ARG A 5 13.54 10.90 -4.17
N GLN A 6 13.67 11.87 -5.07
CA GLN A 6 12.58 12.28 -5.96
C GLN A 6 12.68 11.49 -7.26
N TYR A 7 11.52 11.03 -7.75
CA TYR A 7 11.39 10.32 -9.02
C TYR A 7 10.32 11.01 -9.85
N LEU A 8 10.55 11.07 -11.17
CA LEU A 8 9.55 11.55 -12.11
C LEU A 8 8.57 10.41 -12.42
N VAL A 9 7.28 10.72 -12.34
CA VAL A 9 6.22 9.85 -12.84
C VAL A 9 5.97 10.21 -14.30
N SER A 10 5.94 9.22 -15.18
CA SER A 10 5.66 9.45 -16.60
C SER A 10 4.26 10.04 -16.80
N SER A 11 4.01 10.61 -17.99
CA SER A 11 2.67 11.07 -18.37
C SER A 11 1.61 9.97 -18.38
N SER A 12 2.03 8.70 -18.52
CA SER A 12 1.19 7.51 -18.40
C SER A 12 1.00 7.01 -16.95
N GLY A 13 1.49 7.77 -15.96
CA GLY A 13 1.34 7.43 -14.54
C GLY A 13 2.29 6.34 -14.04
N GLN A 14 3.34 6.00 -14.79
CA GLN A 14 4.27 4.94 -14.42
C GLN A 14 5.53 5.51 -13.76
N MET A 15 6.07 4.79 -12.78
CA MET A 15 7.39 5.06 -12.22
C MET A 15 8.21 3.78 -12.13
N SER A 16 9.52 3.91 -12.27
CA SER A 16 10.43 2.78 -12.08
C SER A 16 10.74 2.59 -10.60
N LEU A 17 10.58 1.37 -10.10
CA LEU A 17 11.07 1.01 -8.77
C LEU A 17 12.61 1.15 -8.74
N PRO A 18 13.21 1.75 -7.69
CA PRO A 18 14.65 1.90 -7.60
C PRO A 18 15.40 0.57 -7.73
N ALA A 19 16.52 0.54 -8.45
CA ALA A 19 17.27 -0.69 -8.73
C ALA A 19 17.65 -1.48 -7.46
N ALA A 20 18.08 -0.78 -6.40
CA ALA A 20 18.38 -1.42 -5.12
C ALA A 20 17.15 -2.09 -4.47
N ALA A 21 15.95 -1.54 -4.67
CA ALA A 21 14.72 -2.15 -4.20
C ALA A 21 14.32 -3.35 -5.07
N ARG A 22 14.46 -3.25 -6.40
CA ARG A 22 14.22 -4.38 -7.31
C ARG A 22 15.08 -5.59 -6.96
N HIS A 23 16.38 -5.39 -6.85
CA HIS A 23 17.32 -6.47 -6.53
C HIS A 23 17.02 -7.10 -5.16
N ARG A 24 16.76 -6.27 -4.14
CA ARG A 24 16.41 -6.76 -2.80
C ARG A 24 15.10 -7.53 -2.76
N TRP A 25 14.17 -7.28 -3.68
CA TRP A 25 12.86 -7.92 -3.74
C TRP A 25 12.78 -9.00 -4.83
N ASP A 26 13.90 -9.33 -5.47
CA ASP A 26 13.98 -10.30 -6.57
C ASP A 26 13.05 -9.95 -7.75
N LEU A 27 13.07 -8.67 -8.14
CA LEU A 27 12.28 -8.09 -9.24
C LEU A 27 13.17 -7.59 -10.38
N ASP A 28 14.35 -8.17 -10.55
CA ASP A 28 15.30 -7.77 -11.60
C ASP A 28 14.71 -8.02 -13.00
N GLU A 29 13.90 -9.07 -13.15
CA GLU A 29 13.11 -9.39 -14.36
C GLU A 29 11.68 -8.80 -14.33
N GLY A 30 11.41 -7.92 -13.35
CA GLY A 30 10.07 -7.44 -13.05
C GLY A 30 9.24 -8.44 -12.24
N GLY A 31 8.02 -8.04 -11.89
CA GLY A 31 7.12 -8.86 -11.09
C GLY A 31 6.14 -8.03 -10.26
N PRO A 32 5.23 -8.69 -9.54
CA PRO A 32 4.21 -8.04 -8.76
C PRO A 32 4.76 -7.37 -7.49
N VAL A 33 4.14 -6.27 -7.11
CA VAL A 33 4.33 -5.57 -5.84
C VAL A 33 2.98 -5.40 -5.15
N ASP A 34 2.98 -5.28 -3.83
CA ASP A 34 1.81 -4.82 -3.11
C ASP A 34 1.80 -3.28 -3.11
N VAL A 35 0.62 -2.69 -3.31
CA VAL A 35 0.41 -1.24 -3.22
C VAL A 35 -0.65 -0.96 -2.16
N VAL A 36 -0.31 -0.11 -1.19
CA VAL A 36 -1.25 0.37 -0.18
C VAL A 36 -1.43 1.87 -0.39
N ASP A 37 -2.67 2.27 -0.67
CA ASP A 37 -3.06 3.67 -0.78
C ASP A 37 -3.54 4.17 0.59
N LEU A 38 -2.93 5.25 1.08
CA LEU A 38 -3.25 5.92 2.33
C LEU A 38 -3.96 7.28 2.12
N GLY A 39 -4.34 7.62 0.88
CA GLY A 39 -4.96 8.88 0.49
C GLY A 39 -3.98 10.04 0.35
N PHE A 40 -3.03 10.20 1.28
CA PHE A 40 -1.96 11.21 1.21
C PHE A 40 -0.62 10.66 0.72
N ALA A 41 -0.49 9.34 0.65
CA ALA A 41 0.72 8.64 0.23
C ALA A 41 0.38 7.26 -0.32
N VAL A 42 1.22 6.77 -1.23
CA VAL A 42 1.19 5.39 -1.72
C VAL A 42 2.43 4.67 -1.22
N LEU A 43 2.23 3.52 -0.58
CA LEU A 43 3.30 2.63 -0.13
C LEU A 43 3.42 1.44 -1.06
N THR A 44 4.59 1.27 -1.68
CA THR A 44 4.93 0.10 -2.48
C THR A 44 5.77 -0.87 -1.65
N LEU A 45 5.37 -2.14 -1.62
CA LEU A 45 5.96 -3.18 -0.79
C LEU A 45 6.25 -4.45 -1.61
N PRO A 46 7.14 -5.34 -1.14
CA PRO A 46 7.23 -6.69 -1.69
C PRO A 46 5.86 -7.38 -1.62
N ARG A 47 5.56 -8.22 -2.62
CA ARG A 47 4.32 -8.98 -2.66
C ARG A 47 4.08 -9.75 -1.35
N GLY A 48 2.85 -9.66 -0.83
CA GLY A 48 2.40 -10.32 0.39
C GLY A 48 2.72 -9.57 1.69
N GLN A 49 3.51 -8.50 1.66
CA GLN A 49 3.84 -7.73 2.85
C GLN A 49 2.81 -6.66 3.20
N GLY A 50 2.02 -6.17 2.25
CA GLY A 50 1.05 -5.10 2.50
C GLY A 50 -0.01 -5.49 3.51
N ARG A 51 -0.54 -6.71 3.38
CA ARG A 51 -1.56 -7.24 4.31
C ARG A 51 -1.00 -7.47 5.72
N ARG A 52 0.26 -7.91 5.81
CA ARG A 52 0.96 -8.06 7.09
C ARG A 52 1.18 -6.71 7.76
N LEU A 53 1.68 -5.73 7.01
CA LEU A 53 1.87 -4.36 7.50
C LEU A 53 0.56 -3.74 7.99
N LEU A 54 -0.53 -3.87 7.23
CA LEU A 54 -1.84 -3.37 7.65
C LEU A 54 -2.34 -4.06 8.92
N SER A 55 -2.10 -5.37 9.06
CA SER A 55 -2.46 -6.12 10.26
C SER A 55 -1.63 -5.71 11.48
N ASP A 56 -0.36 -5.30 11.26
CA ASP A 56 0.55 -4.86 12.31
C ASP A 56 0.28 -3.39 12.72
N LEU A 57 -0.07 -2.51 11.77
CA LEU A 57 -0.33 -1.09 12.01
C LEU A 57 -1.72 -0.82 12.57
N VAL A 58 -2.72 -1.54 12.07
CA VAL A 58 -4.08 -1.45 12.59
C VAL A 58 -4.26 -2.63 13.52
N SER A 59 -4.16 -2.38 14.83
CA SER A 59 -4.58 -3.35 15.84
C SER A 59 -5.91 -3.95 15.39
N ARG A 60 -5.98 -5.28 15.30
CA ARG A 60 -7.16 -6.01 14.83
C ARG A 60 -8.42 -5.55 15.56
N ASP A 61 -8.30 -5.22 16.84
CA ASP A 61 -9.39 -4.71 17.67
C ASP A 61 -9.83 -3.30 17.27
N LYS A 62 -8.88 -2.41 16.95
CA LYS A 62 -9.17 -1.05 16.43
C LYS A 62 -9.79 -1.10 15.04
N HIS A 63 -9.32 -1.99 14.16
CA HIS A 63 -9.94 -2.21 12.85
C HIS A 63 -11.38 -2.70 13.01
N ALA A 64 -11.60 -3.71 13.86
CA ALA A 64 -12.94 -4.25 14.11
C ALA A 64 -13.87 -3.21 14.75
N ALA A 65 -13.36 -2.35 15.63
CA ALA A 65 -14.12 -1.23 16.19
C ALA A 65 -14.48 -0.18 15.13
N PHE A 66 -13.55 0.16 14.24
CA PHE A 66 -13.80 1.07 13.13
C PHE A 66 -14.85 0.51 12.15
N VAL A 67 -14.72 -0.74 11.73
CA VAL A 67 -15.73 -1.39 10.86
C VAL A 67 -17.12 -1.39 11.52
N ARG A 68 -17.22 -1.78 12.80
CA ARG A 68 -18.49 -1.68 13.55
C ARG A 68 -19.04 -0.25 13.64
N SER A 69 -18.18 0.76 13.62
CA SER A 69 -18.60 2.16 13.62
C SER A 69 -19.15 2.61 12.26
N LEU A 70 -18.72 1.99 11.15
CA LEU A 70 -19.26 2.25 9.81
C LEU A 70 -20.68 1.67 9.65
N ASP A 71 -20.95 0.52 10.27
CA ASP A 71 -22.27 -0.12 10.27
C ASP A 71 -23.35 0.72 11.00
N GLY A 72 -22.94 1.69 11.84
CA GLY A 72 -23.84 2.63 12.50
C GLY A 72 -24.34 3.80 11.63
N GLY A 73 -23.90 3.91 10.37
CA GLY A 73 -24.17 5.09 9.53
C GLY A 73 -24.34 4.87 8.03
N LEU A 74 -24.27 3.64 7.53
CA LEU A 74 -24.57 3.34 6.12
C LEU A 74 -25.73 2.36 6.02
N GLU A 75 -26.93 2.93 5.88
CA GLU A 75 -27.97 2.28 5.11
C GLU A 75 -27.37 2.04 3.73
N LEU A 76 -27.01 0.79 3.45
CA LEU A 76 -26.55 0.34 2.15
C LEU A 76 -27.67 0.64 1.15
N ALA A 77 -27.61 1.81 0.51
CA ALA A 77 -28.42 2.11 -0.67
C ALA A 77 -27.94 1.21 -1.81
N THR A 78 -28.40 -0.03 -1.81
CA THR A 78 -28.49 -0.84 -3.01
C THR A 78 -29.59 -0.25 -3.88
N THR A 79 -29.20 0.44 -4.95
CA THR A 79 -29.99 0.62 -6.17
C THR A 79 -29.05 0.60 -7.36
#